data_AF-A0A6P1KMT3-F1
#
_entry.id   AF-A0A6P1KMT3-F1
#
_cell.length_a   1.000
_cell.length_b   1.000
_cell.length_c   1.000
_cell.angle_alpha   90.00
_cell.angle_beta   90.00
_cell.angle_gamma   90.00
#
_symmetry.space_group_name_H-M   'P 1'
#
loop_
_entity.id
_entity.type
_entity.pdbx_description
1 polymer ?
#
loop_
_entity_poly.entity_id
_entity_poly.type
_entity_poly.pdbx_seq_one_letter_code
_entity_poly.pdbx_strand_id
1 'polypeptide(L)'
;MPEQEFTETASKETTVAEINTQTGTITKLQPPAQSQDEWLKYGEQVSTFLATLPEYVGGFFNEYKQPLVTVGLIVGSIVGVKVLLAILDALNDIPLVAPTFELIGIGYSAWFVYRYLLKASTRKELTSEITTLKSQVVGKQIPEA
;
A
#
# COMPACT_ATOMS: atom_id res chain seq x y z
N MET A 1 39.10 67.10 -1.75
CA MET A 1 37.80 67.10 -1.05
C MET A 1 36.73 67.12 -2.13
N PRO A 2 36.08 66.00 -2.44
CA PRO A 2 34.95 65.92 -3.37
C PRO A 2 33.59 65.83 -2.65
N GLU A 3 32.60 66.52 -3.21
CA GLU A 3 31.19 66.62 -2.78
C GLU A 3 30.43 65.29 -2.80
N GLN A 4 29.50 65.11 -1.84
CA GLN A 4 28.61 63.96 -1.74
C GLN A 4 27.29 64.26 -2.48
N GLU A 5 27.10 63.59 -3.61
CA GLU A 5 25.85 63.56 -4.38
C GLU A 5 24.93 62.49 -3.78
N PHE A 6 23.86 62.90 -3.12
CA PHE A 6 22.79 62.02 -2.66
C PHE A 6 21.82 61.77 -3.82
N THR A 7 21.83 60.57 -4.38
CA THR A 7 20.82 60.14 -5.36
C THR A 7 19.50 59.85 -4.65
N GLU A 8 18.45 60.57 -5.07
CA GLU A 8 17.04 60.41 -4.73
C GLU A 8 16.55 58.95 -4.81
N THR A 9 15.92 58.49 -3.73
CA THR A 9 15.07 57.30 -3.74
C THR A 9 13.74 57.65 -4.41
N ALA A 10 13.54 57.20 -5.66
CA ALA A 10 12.26 57.28 -6.35
C ALA A 10 11.22 56.38 -5.65
N SER A 11 10.36 57.01 -4.84
CA SER A 11 9.17 56.37 -4.27
C SER A 11 8.08 56.27 -5.33
N LYS A 12 7.84 55.04 -5.80
CA LYS A 12 6.75 54.68 -6.70
C LYS A 12 5.41 55.14 -6.09
N GLU A 13 4.65 55.94 -6.85
CA GLU A 13 3.32 56.45 -6.50
C GLU A 13 2.42 55.34 -5.93
N THR A 14 2.05 55.50 -4.67
CA THR A 14 0.87 54.86 -4.10
C THR A 14 -0.29 55.82 -4.34
N THR A 15 -1.17 55.48 -5.27
CA THR A 15 -2.47 56.14 -5.44
C THR A 15 -3.28 55.92 -4.16
N VAL A 16 -3.30 56.94 -3.30
CA VAL A 16 -4.08 56.91 -2.07
C VAL A 16 -5.54 57.15 -2.44
N ALA A 17 -6.40 56.16 -2.20
CA ALA A 17 -7.84 56.30 -2.38
C ALA A 17 -8.38 57.39 -1.43
N GLU A 18 -9.20 58.30 -1.98
CA GLU A 18 -9.87 59.38 -1.27
C GLU A 18 -10.80 58.81 -0.18
N ILE A 19 -10.46 59.05 1.08
CA ILE A 19 -11.28 58.63 2.23
C ILE A 19 -12.33 59.71 2.47
N ASN A 20 -13.54 59.51 1.96
CA ASN A 20 -14.69 60.35 2.29
C ASN A 20 -15.19 60.01 3.71
N THR A 21 -15.00 60.93 4.66
CA THR A 21 -15.44 60.79 6.05
C THR A 21 -16.89 61.23 6.19
N GLN A 22 -17.83 60.31 6.04
CA GLN A 22 -19.17 60.43 6.64
C GLN A 22 -19.43 59.29 7.61
N THR A 23 -19.66 59.70 8.86
CA THR A 23 -19.87 58.87 10.05
C THR A 23 -21.14 58.02 9.93
N GLY A 24 -21.01 56.73 10.22
CA GLY A 24 -22.12 55.90 10.69
C GLY A 24 -22.73 54.91 9.70
N THR A 25 -21.95 53.99 9.14
CA THR A 25 -22.45 52.62 8.90
C THR A 25 -21.26 51.68 8.78
N ILE A 26 -21.26 50.65 9.63
CA ILE A 26 -20.40 49.46 9.54
C ILE A 26 -20.33 49.00 8.09
N THR A 27 -19.18 49.16 7.44
CA THR A 27 -18.91 48.60 6.12
C THR A 27 -19.02 47.08 6.24
N LYS A 28 -20.20 46.53 6.00
CA LYS A 28 -20.33 45.13 5.62
C LYS A 28 -19.52 45.01 4.34
N LEU A 29 -18.38 44.33 4.42
CA LEU A 29 -17.59 43.94 3.27
C LEU A 29 -18.54 43.16 2.34
N GLN A 30 -19.13 43.85 1.37
CA GLN A 30 -19.84 43.22 0.27
C GLN A 30 -18.76 42.43 -0.46
N PRO A 31 -18.87 41.09 -0.58
CA PRO A 31 -17.93 40.35 -1.41
C PRO A 31 -17.99 40.97 -2.81
N PRO A 32 -16.83 41.29 -3.44
CA PRO A 32 -16.85 41.71 -4.83
C PRO A 32 -17.57 40.61 -5.62
N ALA A 33 -18.52 40.97 -6.47
CA ALA A 33 -19.29 39.99 -7.26
C ALA A 33 -18.37 38.99 -8.00
N GLN A 34 -17.14 39.41 -8.34
CA GLN A 34 -16.08 38.58 -8.92
C GLN A 34 -15.65 37.38 -8.06
N SER A 35 -15.62 37.46 -6.72
CA SER A 35 -15.14 36.35 -5.88
C SER A 35 -16.09 35.16 -5.90
N GLN A 36 -17.37 35.40 -6.19
CA GLN A 36 -18.39 34.36 -6.28
C GLN A 36 -18.27 33.63 -7.64
N ASP A 37 -18.05 34.39 -8.72
CA ASP A 37 -17.84 33.86 -10.08
C ASP A 37 -16.53 33.04 -10.18
N GLU A 38 -15.47 33.47 -9.51
CA GLU A 38 -14.20 32.74 -9.46
C GLU A 38 -14.34 31.41 -8.69
N TRP A 39 -15.03 31.41 -7.54
CA TRP A 39 -15.24 30.20 -6.75
C TRP A 39 -16.08 29.15 -7.48
N LEU A 40 -17.06 29.61 -8.27
CA LEU A 40 -17.86 28.76 -9.14
C LEU A 40 -17.00 28.15 -10.26
N LYS A 41 -16.11 28.94 -10.87
CA LYS A 41 -15.17 28.46 -11.92
C LYS A 41 -14.18 27.41 -11.40
N TYR A 42 -13.60 27.63 -10.22
CA TYR A 42 -12.71 26.63 -9.59
C TYR A 42 -13.49 25.39 -9.14
N GLY A 43 -14.70 25.57 -8.60
CA GLY A 43 -15.58 24.48 -8.21
C GLY A 43 -15.97 23.60 -9.39
N GLU A 44 -16.25 24.18 -10.55
CA GLU A 44 -16.59 23.45 -11.78
C GLU A 44 -15.39 22.68 -12.35
N GLN A 45 -14.20 23.27 -12.30
CA GLN A 45 -12.96 22.60 -12.72
C GLN A 45 -12.61 21.42 -11.78
N VAL A 46 -12.74 21.60 -10.46
CA VAL A 46 -12.54 20.53 -9.48
C VAL A 46 -13.62 19.45 -9.62
N SER A 47 -14.88 19.84 -9.83
CA SER A 47 -15.98 18.90 -10.06
C SER A 47 -15.73 18.05 -11.30
N THR A 48 -15.26 18.65 -12.39
CA THR A 48 -14.93 17.95 -13.64
C THR A 48 -13.73 17.01 -13.47
N PHE A 49 -12.71 17.44 -12.73
CA PHE A 49 -11.58 16.58 -12.37
C PHE A 49 -12.03 15.39 -11.49
N LEU A 50 -12.87 15.63 -10.48
CA LEU A 50 -13.40 14.58 -9.61
C LEU A 50 -14.34 13.63 -10.37
N ALA A 51 -15.14 14.12 -11.30
CA ALA A 51 -15.99 13.30 -12.15
C ALA A 51 -15.18 12.40 -13.10
N THR A 52 -13.95 12.79 -13.44
CA THR A 52 -13.05 12.00 -14.30
C THR A 52 -12.08 11.12 -13.53
N LEU A 53 -11.99 11.25 -12.19
CA LEU A 53 -11.17 10.39 -11.34
C LEU A 53 -11.54 8.90 -11.43
N PRO A 54 -12.84 8.50 -11.37
CA PRO A 54 -13.22 7.09 -11.47
C PRO A 54 -12.74 6.46 -12.78
N GLU A 55 -12.94 7.14 -13.91
CA GLU A 55 -12.45 6.72 -15.22
C GLU A 55 -10.92 6.59 -15.26
N TYR A 56 -10.17 7.56 -14.74
CA TYR A 56 -8.70 7.52 -14.75
C TYR A 56 -8.14 6.42 -13.85
N VAL A 57 -8.65 6.30 -12.62
CA VAL A 57 -8.23 5.27 -11.66
C VAL A 57 -8.65 3.88 -12.14
N GLY A 58 -9.85 3.76 -12.71
CA GLY A 58 -10.35 2.52 -13.29
C GLY A 58 -9.54 2.08 -14.51
N GLY A 59 -9.25 3.02 -15.41
CA GLY A 59 -8.41 2.79 -16.59
C GLY A 59 -6.99 2.38 -16.22
N PHE A 60 -6.35 3.12 -15.31
CA PHE A 60 -5.03 2.77 -14.78
C PHE A 60 -5.03 1.40 -14.11
N PHE A 61 -5.96 1.13 -13.19
CA PHE A 61 -6.00 -0.16 -12.52
C PHE A 61 -6.21 -1.29 -13.52
N ASN A 62 -7.08 -1.12 -14.52
CA ASN A 62 -7.35 -2.12 -15.55
C ASN A 62 -6.16 -2.37 -16.49
N GLU A 63 -5.48 -1.31 -16.92
CA GLU A 63 -4.28 -1.37 -17.76
C GLU A 63 -3.10 -2.04 -17.02
N TYR A 64 -2.94 -1.70 -15.73
CA TYR A 64 -1.82 -2.18 -14.92
C TYR A 64 -2.17 -3.35 -13.99
N LYS A 65 -3.31 -4.05 -14.17
CA LYS A 65 -3.72 -5.16 -13.27
C LYS A 65 -2.60 -6.18 -13.07
N GLN A 66 -2.03 -6.67 -14.16
CA GLN A 66 -1.02 -7.72 -14.10
C GLN A 66 0.28 -7.28 -13.40
N PRO A 67 0.90 -6.13 -13.75
CA PRO A 67 2.07 -5.65 -13.02
C PRO A 67 1.75 -5.24 -11.58
N LEU A 68 0.60 -4.62 -11.30
CA LEU A 68 0.19 -4.27 -9.94
C LEU A 68 0.00 -5.50 -9.06
N VAL A 69 -0.63 -6.56 -9.57
CA VAL A 69 -0.76 -7.83 -8.85
C VAL A 69 0.62 -8.45 -8.61
N THR A 70 1.51 -8.41 -9.60
CA THR A 70 2.87 -8.97 -9.44
C THR A 70 3.66 -8.21 -8.38
N VAL A 71 3.70 -6.88 -8.45
CA VAL A 71 4.37 -6.04 -7.44
C VAL A 71 3.69 -6.22 -6.08
N GLY A 72 2.35 -6.29 -6.05
CA GLY A 72 1.58 -6.56 -4.85
C GLY A 72 1.92 -7.92 -4.22
N LEU A 73 2.10 -8.96 -5.03
CA LEU A 73 2.56 -10.27 -4.56
C LEU A 73 3.99 -10.24 -4.06
N ILE A 74 4.90 -9.51 -4.71
CA ILE A 74 6.29 -9.37 -4.26
C ILE A 74 6.32 -8.67 -2.90
N VAL A 75 5.69 -7.49 -2.81
CA VAL A 75 5.61 -6.72 -1.56
C VAL A 75 4.88 -7.53 -0.48
N GLY A 76 3.76 -8.16 -0.84
CA GLY A 76 3.00 -9.02 0.05
C GLY A 76 3.80 -10.21 0.55
N SER A 77 4.64 -10.83 -0.29
CA SER A 77 5.54 -11.92 0.09
C SER A 77 6.62 -11.43 1.05
N ILE A 78 7.21 -10.26 0.81
CA ILE A 78 8.20 -9.66 1.72
C ILE A 78 7.57 -9.39 3.09
N VAL A 79 6.39 -8.76 3.12
CA VAL A 79 5.65 -8.53 4.37
C VAL A 79 5.28 -9.85 5.04
N GLY A 80 4.82 -10.83 4.28
CA GLY A 80 4.50 -12.17 4.79
C GLY A 80 5.71 -12.85 5.44
N VAL A 81 6.88 -12.77 4.82
CA VAL A 81 8.14 -13.25 5.42
C VAL A 81 8.46 -12.49 6.70
N LYS A 82 8.31 -11.16 6.73
CA LYS A 82 8.53 -10.38 7.96
C LYS A 82 7.58 -10.78 9.09
N VAL A 83 6.30 -11.01 8.77
CA VAL A 83 5.31 -11.48 9.74
C VAL A 83 5.68 -12.87 10.25
N LEU A 84 6.09 -13.78 9.36
CA LEU A 84 6.55 -15.11 9.75
C LEU A 84 7.76 -15.02 10.68
N LEU A 85 8.76 -14.19 10.36
CA LEU A 85 9.92 -13.96 11.21
C LEU A 85 9.53 -13.39 12.57
N ALA A 86 8.60 -12.43 12.62
CA ALA A 86 8.12 -11.85 13.88
C ALA A 86 7.37 -12.89 14.74
N ILE A 87 6.62 -13.80 14.13
CA ILE A 87 5.98 -14.92 14.85
C ILE A 87 7.05 -15.85 15.42
N LEU A 88 8.07 -16.22 14.63
CA LEU A 88 9.16 -17.06 15.10
C LEU A 88 9.93 -16.42 16.26
N ASP A 89 10.15 -15.11 16.20
CA ASP A 89 10.79 -14.34 17.27
C ASP A 89 9.96 -14.39 18.56
N ALA A 90 8.65 -14.11 18.45
CA ALA A 90 7.72 -14.18 19.58
C ALA A 90 7.61 -15.60 20.18
N LEU A 91 7.73 -16.64 19.35
CA LEU A 91 7.77 -18.03 19.82
C LEU A 91 9.08 -18.34 20.55
N ASN A 92 10.21 -17.81 20.10
CA ASN A 92 11.51 -17.98 20.76
C ASN A 92 11.55 -17.30 22.14
N ASP A 93 10.82 -16.22 22.34
CA ASP A 93 10.65 -15.56 23.64
C ASP A 93 9.91 -16.45 24.66
N ILE A 94 9.20 -17.49 24.21
CA ILE A 94 8.50 -18.43 25.08
C ILE A 94 9.42 -19.64 25.33
N PRO A 95 9.99 -19.79 26.54
CA PRO A 95 11.06 -20.77 26.82
C PRO A 95 10.65 -22.24 26.65
N LEU A 96 9.34 -22.54 26.59
CA LEU A 96 8.81 -23.90 26.44
C LEU A 96 8.45 -24.26 24.99
N VAL A 97 8.39 -23.31 24.07
CA VAL A 97 7.94 -23.59 22.69
C VAL A 97 8.95 -24.47 21.94
N ALA A 98 10.23 -24.10 21.96
CA ALA A 98 11.28 -24.89 21.30
C ALA A 98 11.34 -26.35 21.82
N PRO A 99 11.48 -26.63 23.13
CA PRO A 99 11.56 -28.01 23.61
C PRO A 99 10.26 -28.81 23.42
N THR A 100 9.09 -28.16 23.42
CA THR A 100 7.82 -28.86 23.15
C THR A 100 7.69 -29.24 21.68
N PHE A 101 8.04 -28.35 20.74
CA PHE A 101 8.07 -28.71 19.31
C PHE A 101 9.11 -29.79 19.00
N GLU A 102 10.26 -29.77 19.68
CA GLU A 102 11.26 -30.84 19.55
C GLU A 102 10.69 -32.19 20.01
N LEU A 103 10.05 -32.24 21.19
CA LEU A 103 9.42 -33.46 21.70
C LEU A 103 8.30 -33.95 20.77
N ILE A 104 7.46 -33.05 20.26
CA ILE A 104 6.41 -33.37 19.29
C ILE A 104 7.05 -33.93 18.00
N GLY A 105 8.09 -33.28 17.49
CA GLY A 105 8.80 -33.68 16.29
C GLY A 105 9.43 -35.06 16.42
N ILE A 106 10.12 -35.34 17.53
CA ILE A 106 10.69 -36.66 17.83
C ILE A 106 9.57 -37.70 17.96
N GLY A 107 8.50 -37.38 18.69
CA GLY A 107 7.36 -38.28 18.88
C GLY A 107 6.69 -38.69 17.56
N TYR A 108 6.36 -37.71 16.71
CA TYR A 108 5.78 -37.96 15.40
C TYR A 108 6.74 -38.66 14.46
N SER A 109 8.03 -38.31 14.48
CA SER A 109 9.05 -38.97 13.64
C SER A 109 9.21 -40.43 14.03
N ALA A 110 9.34 -40.74 15.32
CA ALA A 110 9.44 -42.10 15.81
C ALA A 110 8.18 -42.91 15.47
N TRP A 111 7.00 -42.34 15.69
CA TRP A 111 5.72 -42.95 15.33
C TRP A 111 5.60 -43.22 13.82
N PHE A 112 5.99 -42.24 12.99
CA PHE A 112 5.96 -42.35 11.54
C PHE A 112 6.89 -43.45 11.04
N VAL A 113 8.13 -43.49 11.53
CA VAL A 113 9.10 -44.53 11.20
C VAL A 113 8.54 -45.91 11.57
N TYR A 114 8.02 -46.04 12.78
CA TYR A 114 7.45 -47.30 13.26
C TYR A 114 6.25 -47.76 12.41
N ARG A 115 5.31 -46.85 12.11
CA ARG A 115 4.07 -47.17 11.37
C ARG A 115 4.31 -47.42 9.89
N TYR A 116 5.17 -46.65 9.22
CA TYR A 116 5.25 -46.63 7.77
C TYR A 116 6.56 -47.17 7.19
N LEU A 117 7.68 -47.09 7.91
CA LEU A 117 8.99 -47.44 7.35
C LEU A 117 9.47 -48.86 7.71
N LEU A 118 9.11 -49.40 8.87
CA LEU A 118 9.62 -50.72 9.30
C LEU A 118 9.07 -51.90 8.49
N LYS A 119 7.78 -51.90 8.15
CA LYS A 119 7.12 -53.03 7.46
C LYS A 119 7.06 -52.80 5.96
N ALA A 120 7.31 -53.85 5.18
CA ALA A 120 7.27 -53.78 3.72
C ALA A 120 5.87 -53.44 3.17
N SER A 121 4.80 -53.93 3.82
CA SER A 121 3.42 -53.60 3.43
C SER A 121 3.11 -52.13 3.62
N THR A 122 3.52 -51.53 4.76
CA THR A 122 3.23 -50.13 5.08
C THR A 122 4.11 -49.16 4.28
N ARG A 123 5.33 -49.56 3.88
CA ARG A 123 6.12 -48.80 2.90
C ARG A 123 5.45 -48.75 1.52
N LYS A 124 4.85 -49.87 1.07
CA LYS A 124 4.12 -49.93 -0.20
C LYS A 124 2.87 -49.05 -0.16
N GLU A 125 2.11 -49.12 0.93
CA GLU A 125 0.96 -48.25 1.22
C GLU A 125 1.35 -46.77 1.13
N LEU A 126 2.37 -46.35 1.89
CA LEU A 126 2.87 -44.97 1.88
C LEU A 126 3.30 -44.49 0.48
N THR A 127 4.02 -45.33 -0.27
CA THR A 127 4.48 -44.96 -1.63
C THR A 127 3.30 -44.77 -2.59
N SER A 128 2.27 -45.62 -2.47
CA SER A 128 1.04 -45.51 -3.26
C SER A 128 0.27 -44.23 -2.92
N GLU A 129 0.15 -43.90 -1.64
CA GLU A 129 -0.49 -42.66 -1.17
C GLU A 129 0.25 -41.42 -1.66
N ILE A 130 1.58 -41.37 -1.52
CA ILE A 130 2.41 -40.27 -2.01
C ILE A 130 2.26 -40.10 -3.52
N THR A 131 2.27 -41.20 -4.28
CA THR A 131 2.09 -41.16 -5.74
C THR A 131 0.72 -40.60 -6.12
N THR A 132 -0.32 -41.00 -5.39
CA THR A 132 -1.68 -40.51 -5.58
C THR A 132 -1.77 -39.01 -5.28
N LEU A 133 -1.24 -38.56 -4.14
CA LEU A 133 -1.20 -37.14 -3.76
C LEU A 133 -0.41 -36.31 -4.78
N LYS A 134 0.76 -36.79 -5.20
CA LYS A 134 1.58 -36.13 -6.24
C LYS A 134 0.78 -35.96 -7.53
N SER A 135 0.03 -36.98 -7.94
CA SER A 135 -0.78 -36.91 -9.17
C SER A 135 -1.93 -35.90 -9.08
N GLN A 136 -2.48 -35.66 -7.88
CA GLN A 136 -3.55 -34.68 -7.66
C GLN A 136 -3.02 -33.25 -7.68
N VAL A 137 -1.84 -33.00 -7.09
CA VAL A 137 -1.28 -31.65 -6.97
C VAL A 137 -0.53 -31.22 -8.22
N VAL A 138 0.27 -32.12 -8.81
CA VAL A 138 1.15 -31.81 -9.95
C VAL A 138 0.49 -32.17 -11.30
N GLY A 139 -0.62 -32.91 -11.27
CA GLY A 139 -1.28 -33.42 -12.46
C GLY A 139 -0.72 -34.75 -12.95
N LYS A 140 -1.58 -35.55 -13.60
CA LYS A 140 -1.27 -36.88 -14.13
C LYS A 140 -0.28 -36.75 -15.28
N GLN A 141 0.96 -37.22 -15.10
CA GLN A 141 1.91 -37.33 -16.21
C GLN A 141 1.34 -38.39 -17.17
N ILE A 142 0.96 -38.01 -18.38
CA ILE A 142 0.57 -38.95 -19.43
C ILE A 142 1.86 -39.70 -19.80
N PRO A 143 1.96 -41.02 -19.63
CA PRO A 143 3.12 -41.76 -20.11
C PRO A 143 3.12 -41.67 -21.64
N GLU A 144 4.21 -41.16 -22.22
CA GLU A 144 4.38 -41.14 -23.68
C GLU A 144 4.35 -42.59 -24.21
N ALA A 145 3.60 -42.76 -25.31
CA ALA A 145 3.40 -44.00 -26.03
C ALA A 145 4.45 -44.20 -27.11
#